data_AF-A0A357L556-F1
#
_entry.id   AF-A0A357L556-F1
#
_cell.length_a   1.000
_cell.length_b   1.000
_cell.length_c   1.000
_cell.angle_alpha   90.00
_cell.angle_beta   90.00
_cell.angle_gamma   90.00
#
_symmetry.space_group_name_H-M   'P 1'
#
loop_
_entity.id
_entity.type
_entity.pdbx_description
1 polymer ?
#
loop_
_entity_poly.entity_id
_entity_poly.type
_entity_poly.pdbx_seq_one_letter_code
_entity_poly.pdbx_strand_id
1 'polypeptide(L)'
;MKVPVIAVLGNHDVGLPGPDVGAPLSEALGRLGVAVLDNAVTVIDIGGQPVEIAGLSDLWAEKQNRSLLEMRGNRPRLVLTHNPATIRKLLPRQSVDLMIAGHTHGGQIRLPVVTCAMLPSMCRLTLGGLKETERGPVFVTTGTGMSGLPMRFNATPRIDVLTVSWKACEASG
;
A
#
# COMPACT_ATOMS: atom_id res chain seq x y z
N MET A 1 10.77 22.73 7.34
CA MET A 1 10.98 21.60 6.40
C MET A 1 9.60 21.09 6.02
N LYS A 2 9.28 20.97 4.73
CA LYS A 2 7.97 20.50 4.26
C LYS A 2 8.08 18.99 4.05
N VAL A 3 7.31 18.19 4.79
CA VAL A 3 7.32 16.72 4.66
C VAL A 3 6.38 16.34 3.51
N PRO A 4 6.81 15.55 2.52
CA PRO A 4 5.93 15.12 1.43
C PRO A 4 4.81 14.23 1.98
N VAL A 5 3.58 14.47 1.54
CA VAL A 5 2.42 13.62 1.85
C VAL A 5 1.97 12.98 0.56
N ILE A 6 1.94 11.65 0.54
CA ILE A 6 1.61 10.84 -0.63
C ILE A 6 0.45 9.93 -0.27
N ALA A 7 -0.51 9.79 -1.18
CA ALA A 7 -1.67 8.92 -1.01
C ALA A 7 -1.92 8.08 -2.27
N VAL A 8 -2.61 6.96 -2.09
CA VAL A 8 -3.25 6.19 -3.15
C VAL A 8 -4.72 6.02 -2.77
N LEU A 9 -5.60 5.98 -3.75
CA LEU A 9 -7.04 5.82 -3.51
C LEU A 9 -7.38 4.39 -3.09
N GLY A 10 -8.36 4.26 -2.19
CA GLY A 10 -8.92 2.98 -1.79
C GLY A 10 -10.13 2.56 -2.60
N ASN A 11 -10.59 1.33 -2.37
CA ASN A 11 -11.73 0.75 -3.08
C ASN A 11 -13.01 1.60 -2.93
N HIS A 12 -13.25 2.18 -1.75
CA HIS A 12 -14.40 3.06 -1.54
C HIS A 12 -14.31 4.39 -2.30
N ASP A 13 -13.10 4.94 -2.44
CA ASP A 13 -12.91 6.21 -3.14
C ASP A 13 -13.21 6.07 -4.64
N VAL A 14 -12.96 4.88 -5.19
CA VAL A 14 -13.25 4.51 -6.59
C VAL A 14 -14.60 3.80 -6.78
N GLY A 15 -15.50 3.90 -5.79
CA GLY A 15 -16.88 3.44 -5.90
C GLY A 15 -17.12 1.94 -5.68
N LEU A 16 -16.24 1.24 -4.97
CA LEU A 16 -16.29 -0.22 -4.78
C LEU A 16 -16.31 -0.63 -3.30
N PRO A 17 -17.46 -0.54 -2.59
CA PRO A 17 -18.75 -0.04 -3.05
C PRO A 17 -18.94 1.46 -2.77
N GLY A 18 -19.86 2.07 -3.51
CA GLY A 18 -20.31 3.44 -3.27
C GLY A 18 -20.24 4.30 -4.54
N PRO A 19 -20.48 5.61 -4.43
CA PRO A 19 -20.19 6.53 -5.52
C PRO A 19 -18.68 6.63 -5.76
N ASP A 20 -18.28 6.71 -7.02
CA ASP A 20 -16.90 7.08 -7.36
C ASP A 20 -16.68 8.56 -7.03
N VAL A 21 -15.80 8.81 -6.05
CA VAL A 21 -15.40 10.13 -5.60
C VAL A 21 -13.92 10.37 -5.83
N GLY A 22 -13.25 9.50 -6.61
CA GLY A 22 -11.80 9.49 -6.74
C GLY A 22 -11.24 10.78 -7.32
N ALA A 23 -11.87 11.30 -8.37
CA ALA A 23 -11.49 12.58 -8.99
C ALA A 23 -11.66 13.79 -8.02
N PRO A 24 -12.86 14.06 -7.45
CA PRO A 24 -13.02 15.19 -6.54
C PRO A 24 -12.19 15.05 -5.25
N LEU A 25 -11.99 13.84 -4.74
CA LEU A 25 -11.12 13.59 -3.59
C LEU A 25 -9.65 13.89 -3.93
N SER A 26 -9.16 13.43 -5.08
CA SER A 26 -7.78 13.68 -5.51
C SER A 26 -7.52 15.17 -5.71
N GLU A 27 -8.47 15.90 -6.28
CA GLU A 27 -8.38 17.35 -6.42
C GLU A 27 -8.33 18.06 -5.06
N ALA A 28 -9.21 17.70 -4.14
CA ALA A 28 -9.25 18.27 -2.79
C ALA A 28 -7.93 18.02 -2.03
N LEU A 29 -7.42 16.79 -2.08
CA LEU A 29 -6.12 16.41 -1.50
C LEU A 29 -4.96 17.17 -2.15
N GLY A 30 -4.97 17.32 -3.48
CA GLY A 30 -3.97 18.07 -4.23
C GLY A 30 -3.90 19.54 -3.81
N ARG A 31 -5.04 20.19 -3.58
CA ARG A 31 -5.11 21.57 -3.05
C ARG A 31 -4.48 21.71 -1.66
N LEU A 32 -4.43 20.62 -0.88
CA LEU A 32 -3.78 20.55 0.43
C LEU A 32 -2.30 20.13 0.34
N GLY A 33 -1.76 19.94 -0.87
CA GLY A 33 -0.37 19.55 -1.10
C GLY A 33 -0.10 18.05 -0.96
N VAL A 34 -1.13 17.21 -1.00
CA VAL A 34 -0.99 15.75 -1.02
C VAL A 34 -0.83 15.27 -2.46
N ALA A 35 0.24 14.51 -2.74
CA ALA A 35 0.43 13.85 -4.02
C ALA A 35 -0.39 12.55 -4.05
N VAL A 36 -1.52 12.54 -4.75
CA VAL A 36 -2.30 11.33 -5.00
C VAL A 36 -1.73 10.62 -6.22
N LEU A 37 -1.27 9.38 -6.03
CA LEU A 37 -0.70 8.55 -7.09
C LEU A 37 -1.74 7.53 -7.53
N ASP A 38 -2.08 7.54 -8.81
CA ASP A 38 -2.93 6.55 -9.45
C ASP A 38 -2.19 6.01 -10.69
N ASN A 39 -1.61 4.81 -10.56
CA ASN A 39 -0.68 4.26 -11.56
C ASN A 39 0.41 5.27 -11.95
N ALA A 40 1.01 5.88 -10.95
CA ALA A 40 1.97 6.96 -11.12
C ALA A 40 3.19 6.74 -10.25
N VAL A 41 4.30 7.33 -10.66
CA VAL A 41 5.58 7.26 -9.95
C VAL A 41 6.03 8.67 -9.62
N THR A 42 6.52 8.86 -8.41
CA THR A 42 7.21 10.08 -7.98
C THR A 42 8.53 9.74 -7.31
N VAL A 43 9.40 10.73 -7.18
CA VAL A 43 10.70 10.59 -6.50
C VAL A 43 10.73 11.61 -5.38
N ILE A 44 11.01 11.15 -4.17
CA ILE A 44 11.19 12.01 -3.00
C ILE A 44 12.63 11.91 -2.50
N ASP A 45 13.08 12.98 -1.87
CA ASP A 45 14.35 12.99 -1.15
C ASP A 45 14.11 12.55 0.29
N ILE A 46 14.80 11.49 0.72
CA ILE A 46 14.87 11.07 2.11
C ILE A 46 16.33 11.14 2.55
N GLY A 47 16.68 12.20 3.29
CA GLY A 47 18.03 12.37 3.84
C GLY A 47 19.11 12.57 2.77
N GLY A 48 18.81 13.27 1.67
CA GLY A 48 19.72 13.50 0.56
C GLY A 48 19.82 12.33 -0.42
N GLN A 49 18.94 11.34 -0.31
CA GLN A 49 18.90 10.17 -1.17
C GLN A 49 17.56 10.10 -1.92
N PRO A 50 17.58 9.96 -3.26
CA PRO A 50 16.36 9.86 -4.05
C PRO A 50 15.73 8.47 -3.87
N VAL A 51 14.50 8.44 -3.37
CA VAL A 51 13.67 7.24 -3.21
C VAL A 51 12.48 7.32 -4.15
N GLU A 52 12.26 6.26 -4.91
CA GLU A 52 11.14 6.18 -5.82
C GLU A 52 9.90 5.65 -5.09
N ILE A 53 8.76 6.31 -5.30
CA ILE A 53 7.46 5.92 -4.77
C ILE A 53 6.53 5.64 -5.95
N ALA A 54 6.16 4.38 -6.14
CA ALA A 54 5.19 3.97 -7.14
C ALA A 54 3.82 3.76 -6.46
N GLY A 55 2.79 4.48 -6.89
CA GLY A 55 1.41 4.28 -6.44
C GLY A 55 0.60 3.53 -7.49
N LEU A 56 -0.01 2.42 -7.11
CA LEU A 56 -0.92 1.65 -7.97
C LEU A 56 -2.37 1.99 -7.61
N SER A 57 -3.26 1.95 -8.61
CA SER A 57 -4.71 2.01 -8.36
C SER A 57 -5.16 0.93 -7.37
N ASP A 58 -6.37 1.07 -6.84
CA ASP A 58 -6.98 -0.03 -6.09
C ASP A 58 -7.10 -1.30 -6.94
N LEU A 59 -6.89 -2.45 -6.31
CA LEU A 59 -6.89 -3.75 -6.98
C LEU A 59 -8.26 -4.11 -7.55
N TRP A 60 -9.34 -3.80 -6.83
CA TRP A 60 -10.70 -4.19 -7.22
C TRP A 60 -11.25 -3.35 -8.37
N ALA A 61 -10.68 -2.17 -8.61
CA ALA A 61 -11.01 -1.38 -9.80
C ALA A 61 -10.51 -2.02 -11.10
N GLU A 62 -9.68 -3.07 -11.03
CA GLU A 62 -9.08 -3.79 -12.18
C GLU A 62 -8.31 -2.89 -13.16
N LYS A 63 -7.92 -1.68 -12.72
CA LYS A 63 -7.17 -0.69 -13.50
C LYS A 63 -5.69 -0.61 -13.15
N GLN A 64 -5.18 -1.48 -12.27
CA GLN A 64 -3.78 -1.45 -11.85
C GLN A 64 -2.81 -1.63 -13.02
N ASN A 65 -1.97 -0.64 -13.25
CA ASN A 65 -0.88 -0.71 -14.20
C ASN A 65 0.40 -1.24 -13.55
N ARG A 66 0.52 -2.57 -13.47
CA ARG A 66 1.68 -3.22 -12.81
C ARG A 66 2.95 -3.16 -13.64
N SER A 67 2.89 -2.85 -14.93
CA SER A 67 4.09 -2.75 -15.77
C SER A 67 5.00 -1.59 -15.36
N LEU A 68 4.46 -0.61 -14.61
CA LEU A 68 5.26 0.42 -13.92
C LEU A 68 6.37 -0.15 -13.04
N LEU A 69 6.20 -1.39 -12.56
CA LEU A 69 7.15 -2.07 -11.69
C LEU A 69 8.11 -3.01 -12.44
N GLU A 70 8.02 -3.12 -13.77
CA GLU A 70 8.86 -4.05 -14.54
C GLU A 70 10.30 -3.54 -14.69
N MET A 71 10.48 -2.22 -14.84
CA MET A 71 11.82 -1.64 -14.95
C MET A 71 12.44 -1.39 -13.59
N ARG A 72 13.50 -2.16 -13.27
CA ARG A 72 14.40 -1.91 -12.14
C ARG A 72 15.21 -0.64 -12.42
N GLY A 73 15.07 0.38 -11.58
CA GLY A 73 16.00 1.50 -11.51
C GLY A 73 17.11 1.25 -10.47
N ASN A 74 18.08 2.17 -10.39
CA ASN A 74 19.17 2.14 -9.39
C ASN A 74 18.77 2.81 -8.06
N ARG A 75 17.49 3.12 -7.86
CA ARG A 75 16.97 3.79 -6.66
C ARG A 75 16.14 2.80 -5.85
N PRO A 76 16.12 2.92 -4.51
CA PRO A 76 15.15 2.20 -3.70
C PRO A 76 13.73 2.54 -4.14
N ARG A 77 12.88 1.53 -4.29
CA ARG A 77 11.49 1.69 -4.70
C ARG A 77 10.52 1.18 -3.64
N LEU A 78 9.72 2.10 -3.12
CA LEU A 78 8.54 1.78 -2.32
C LEU A 78 7.31 1.73 -3.23
N VAL A 79 6.47 0.71 -3.03
CA VAL A 79 5.20 0.58 -3.75
C VAL A 79 4.05 0.82 -2.78
N LEU A 80 3.22 1.83 -3.06
CA LEU A 80 1.99 2.10 -2.33
C LEU A 80 0.80 1.50 -3.09
N THR A 81 -0.04 0.75 -2.38
CA THR A 81 -1.31 0.26 -2.93
C THR A 81 -2.32 0.13 -1.81
N HIS A 82 -3.61 0.33 -2.08
CA HIS A 82 -4.61 0.14 -1.05
C HIS A 82 -4.71 -1.34 -0.63
N ASN A 83 -4.75 -2.26 -1.59
CA ASN A 83 -5.05 -3.67 -1.34
C ASN A 83 -3.79 -4.56 -1.29
N PRO A 84 -3.53 -5.29 -0.19
CA PRO A 84 -2.33 -6.11 -0.07
C PRO A 84 -2.34 -7.35 -0.97
N ALA A 85 -3.51 -7.78 -1.47
CA ALA A 85 -3.60 -8.89 -2.44
C ALA A 85 -2.88 -8.56 -3.77
N THR A 86 -2.57 -7.29 -4.02
CA THR A 86 -1.73 -6.84 -5.16
C THR A 86 -0.42 -7.60 -5.23
N ILE A 87 0.22 -7.92 -4.09
CA ILE A 87 1.51 -8.65 -4.04
C ILE A 87 1.46 -9.99 -4.78
N ARG A 88 0.29 -10.66 -4.80
CA ARG A 88 0.12 -11.97 -5.46
C ARG A 88 -0.01 -11.87 -6.97
N LYS A 89 -0.31 -10.66 -7.46
CA LYS A 89 -0.45 -10.37 -8.88
C LYS A 89 0.84 -9.81 -9.49
N LEU A 90 1.79 -9.40 -8.65
CA LEU A 90 3.11 -8.93 -9.09
C LEU A 90 3.96 -10.09 -9.57
N LEU A 91 4.83 -9.93 -10.58
CA LEU A 91 5.80 -10.92 -11.07
C LEU A 91 7.02 -11.06 -10.13
N PRO A 92 7.70 -12.23 -10.04
CA PRO A 92 8.83 -12.43 -9.09
C PRO A 92 10.03 -11.51 -9.36
N ARG A 93 10.09 -10.90 -10.55
CA ARG A 93 11.18 -10.02 -11.00
C ARG A 93 10.81 -8.53 -10.99
N GLN A 94 9.59 -8.18 -10.57
CA GLN A 94 9.23 -6.76 -10.48
C GLN A 94 10.11 -6.07 -9.42
N SER A 95 10.41 -4.80 -9.69
CA SER A 95 11.21 -3.97 -8.80
C SER A 95 10.33 -3.51 -7.66
N VAL A 96 10.33 -4.29 -6.58
CA VAL A 96 9.68 -3.93 -5.32
C VAL A 96 10.70 -4.18 -4.22
N ASP A 97 11.16 -3.12 -3.58
CA ASP A 97 12.04 -3.24 -2.41
C ASP A 97 11.21 -3.26 -1.13
N LEU A 98 10.06 -2.58 -1.10
CA LEU A 98 9.02 -2.72 -0.09
C LEU A 98 7.65 -2.28 -0.62
N MET A 99 6.63 -3.13 -0.49
CA MET A 99 5.24 -2.74 -0.72
C MET A 99 4.56 -2.36 0.59
N ILE A 100 3.82 -1.25 0.62
CA ILE A 100 3.02 -0.80 1.76
C ILE A 100 1.56 -0.81 1.34
N ALA A 101 0.72 -1.50 2.13
CA ALA A 101 -0.70 -1.64 1.84
C ALA A 101 -1.60 -1.52 3.07
N GLY A 102 -2.88 -1.25 2.83
CA GLY A 102 -3.92 -1.11 3.86
C GLY A 102 -5.08 -2.08 3.63
N HIS A 103 -6.30 -1.54 3.51
CA HIS A 103 -7.54 -2.23 3.12
C HIS A 103 -8.11 -3.27 4.11
N THR A 104 -7.27 -3.99 4.86
CA THR A 104 -7.75 -5.15 5.63
C THR A 104 -8.36 -4.78 6.98
N HIS A 105 -8.10 -3.58 7.48
CA HIS A 105 -8.51 -3.12 8.82
C HIS A 105 -8.12 -4.09 9.97
N GLY A 106 -7.15 -4.98 9.76
CA GLY A 106 -6.83 -6.04 10.73
C GLY A 106 -7.91 -7.12 10.86
N GLY A 107 -8.84 -7.22 9.90
CA GLY A 107 -10.07 -8.01 9.96
C GLY A 107 -11.23 -7.30 10.66
N GLN A 108 -11.01 -6.09 11.20
CA GLN A 108 -11.94 -5.24 11.96
C GLN A 108 -12.53 -5.89 13.23
N ILE A 109 -13.20 -7.03 13.09
CA ILE A 109 -13.69 -7.89 14.17
C ILE A 109 -12.89 -9.20 14.14
N ARG A 110 -11.80 -9.24 14.91
CA ARG A 110 -10.88 -10.38 14.95
C ARG A 110 -11.25 -11.36 16.07
N LEU A 111 -12.03 -12.37 15.72
CA LEU A 111 -12.33 -13.50 16.60
C LEU A 111 -11.17 -14.51 16.57
N PRO A 112 -10.67 -14.98 17.73
CA PRO A 112 -9.66 -16.03 17.78
C PRO A 112 -10.10 -17.25 16.96
N VAL A 113 -9.18 -17.82 16.15
CA VAL A 113 -9.39 -18.97 15.25
C VAL A 113 -10.33 -18.69 14.06
N VAL A 114 -11.49 -18.08 14.28
CA VAL A 114 -12.55 -17.90 13.26
C VAL A 114 -12.12 -16.97 12.14
N THR A 115 -11.51 -15.82 12.44
CA THR A 115 -11.17 -14.82 11.41
C THR A 115 -10.22 -15.36 10.34
N CYS A 116 -9.26 -16.19 10.73
CA CYS A 116 -8.34 -16.81 9.78
C CYS A 116 -8.94 -18.04 9.08
N ALA A 117 -9.84 -18.77 9.72
CA ALA A 117 -10.57 -19.87 9.09
C ALA A 117 -11.53 -19.37 7.99
N MET A 118 -12.13 -18.19 8.15
CA MET A 118 -13.01 -17.58 7.14
C MET A 118 -12.25 -16.97 5.96
N LEU A 119 -10.98 -16.59 6.18
CA LEU A 119 -10.13 -15.96 5.18
C LEU A 119 -8.81 -16.72 5.05
N PRO A 120 -8.81 -18.03 4.74
CA PRO A 120 -7.60 -18.85 4.83
C PRO A 120 -6.50 -18.36 3.88
N SER A 121 -6.90 -17.98 2.67
CA SER A 121 -5.98 -17.43 1.67
C SER A 121 -5.50 -16.02 2.02
N MET A 122 -6.21 -15.24 2.83
CA MET A 122 -5.84 -13.83 3.12
C MET A 122 -5.36 -13.59 4.55
N CYS A 123 -5.55 -14.54 5.46
CA CYS A 123 -5.27 -14.42 6.90
C CYS A 123 -3.92 -13.75 7.18
N ARG A 124 -2.85 -14.22 6.53
CA ARG A 124 -1.50 -13.68 6.74
C ARG A 124 -1.38 -12.19 6.37
N LEU A 125 -2.06 -11.74 5.32
CA LEU A 125 -2.08 -10.32 4.92
C LEU A 125 -3.08 -9.52 5.77
N THR A 126 -4.21 -10.13 6.15
CA THR A 126 -5.26 -9.49 6.95
C THR A 126 -4.78 -9.04 8.32
N LEU A 127 -3.89 -9.81 8.97
CA LEU A 127 -3.46 -9.53 10.35
C LEU A 127 -2.45 -8.37 10.48
N GLY A 128 -2.03 -7.75 9.38
CA GLY A 128 -1.10 -6.63 9.40
C GLY A 128 0.37 -7.01 9.69
N GLY A 129 1.22 -5.99 9.67
CA GLY A 129 2.66 -6.08 9.86
C GLY A 129 3.45 -6.43 8.59
N LEU A 130 4.77 -6.55 8.74
CA LEU A 130 5.68 -6.94 7.67
C LEU A 130 5.56 -8.44 7.36
N LYS A 131 5.51 -8.79 6.08
CA LYS A 131 5.46 -10.16 5.57
C LYS A 131 6.43 -10.31 4.41
N GLU A 132 7.31 -11.30 4.52
CA GLU A 132 8.11 -11.76 3.39
C GLU A 132 7.27 -12.62 2.45
N THR A 133 7.38 -12.38 1.14
CA THR A 133 6.74 -13.16 0.09
C THR A 133 7.74 -13.45 -1.02
N GLU A 134 7.44 -14.43 -1.88
CA GLU A 134 8.25 -14.73 -3.07
C GLU A 134 8.30 -13.58 -4.09
N ARG A 135 7.41 -12.58 -3.98
CA ARG A 135 7.36 -11.40 -4.86
C ARG A 135 7.95 -10.16 -4.18
N GLY A 136 8.58 -10.31 -3.01
CA GLY A 136 9.14 -9.23 -2.21
C GLY A 136 8.40 -8.97 -0.90
N PRO A 137 8.93 -8.11 -0.03
CA PRO A 137 8.33 -7.78 1.25
C PRO A 137 7.11 -6.88 1.10
N VAL A 138 6.08 -7.16 1.91
CA VAL A 138 4.88 -6.32 2.05
C VAL A 138 4.62 -5.98 3.50
N PHE A 139 4.48 -4.70 3.81
CA PHE A 139 3.95 -4.22 5.08
C PHE A 139 2.47 -3.90 4.93
N VAL A 140 1.62 -4.52 5.75
CA VAL A 140 0.19 -4.23 5.78
C VAL A 140 -0.15 -3.47 7.06
N THR A 141 -0.63 -2.23 6.94
CA THR A 141 -1.17 -1.50 8.09
C THR A 141 -2.59 -1.96 8.40
N THR A 142 -2.96 -2.01 9.69
CA THR A 142 -4.36 -2.19 10.09
C THR A 142 -5.14 -0.86 10.04
N GLY A 143 -4.46 0.26 9.81
CA GLY A 143 -5.03 1.59 9.65
C GLY A 143 -5.84 2.07 10.87
N THR A 144 -6.40 3.27 10.74
CA THR A 144 -7.28 3.87 11.76
C THR A 144 -8.76 3.69 11.43
N GLY A 145 -9.10 3.59 10.15
CA GLY A 145 -10.48 3.53 9.66
C GLY A 145 -11.22 2.22 9.92
N MET A 146 -12.50 2.22 9.54
CA MET A 146 -13.44 1.11 9.67
C MET A 146 -14.34 1.10 8.42
N SER A 147 -14.98 -0.04 8.13
CA SER A 147 -15.95 -0.21 7.05
C SER A 147 -17.23 -0.88 7.57
N GLY A 148 -18.40 -0.44 7.12
CA GLY A 148 -19.69 -1.03 7.54
C GLY A 148 -19.98 -0.79 9.03
N LEU A 149 -19.89 -1.86 9.84
CA LEU A 149 -20.11 -1.77 11.29
C LEU A 149 -18.99 -0.91 11.93
N PRO A 150 -19.29 0.25 12.55
CA PRO A 150 -18.27 1.18 13.05
C PRO A 150 -17.69 0.73 14.41
N MET A 151 -17.23 -0.51 14.47
CA MET A 151 -16.64 -1.12 15.66
C MET A 151 -15.42 -1.95 15.28
N ARG A 152 -14.46 -2.03 16.21
CA ARG A 152 -13.30 -2.92 16.10
C ARG A 152 -13.20 -3.80 17.34
N PHE A 153 -12.87 -5.07 17.15
CA PHE A 153 -12.61 -6.02 18.22
C PHE A 153 -11.32 -6.75 17.94
N ASN A 154 -10.36 -6.70 18.87
CA ASN A 154 -9.05 -7.35 18.74
C ASN A 154 -8.28 -7.00 17.44
N ALA A 155 -8.56 -5.82 16.89
CA ALA A 155 -7.93 -5.24 15.71
C ALA A 155 -7.70 -3.75 15.97
N THR A 156 -6.71 -3.43 16.81
CA THR A 156 -6.47 -2.06 17.29
C THR A 156 -6.15 -1.10 16.13
N PRO A 157 -6.79 0.08 16.09
CA PRO A 157 -6.38 1.18 15.22
C PRO A 157 -4.92 1.57 15.42
N ARG A 158 -4.19 1.82 14.33
CA ARG A 158 -2.79 2.24 14.41
C ARG A 158 -2.42 3.23 13.32
N ILE A 159 -1.47 4.09 13.67
CA ILE A 159 -0.63 4.85 12.74
C ILE A 159 0.74 4.22 12.83
N ASP A 160 1.29 3.83 11.69
CA ASP A 160 2.57 3.14 11.60
C ASP A 160 3.70 4.11 11.31
N VAL A 161 4.77 4.00 12.11
CA VAL A 161 6.05 4.65 11.81
C VAL A 161 7.00 3.55 11.35
N LEU A 162 7.43 3.63 10.10
CA LEU A 162 8.36 2.68 9.50
C LEU A 162 9.75 3.31 9.41
N THR A 163 10.72 2.67 10.05
CA THR A 163 12.14 2.98 9.82
C THR A 163 12.65 2.04 8.74
N VAL A 164 13.06 2.59 7.61
CA VAL A 164 13.55 1.83 6.45
C VAL A 164 15.03 2.14 6.28
N SER A 165 15.83 1.09 6.07
CA SER A 165 17.24 1.20 5.71
C SER A 165 17.49 0.38 4.43
N TRP A 166 18.41 0.86 3.60
CA TRP A 166 18.80 0.18 2.38
C TRP A 166 20.32 0.30 2.20
N LYS A 167 20.88 -0.62 1.42
CA LYS A 167 22.25 -0.54 0.93
C LYS A 167 22.20 -0.29 -0.57
N ALA A 168 23.06 0.59 -1.06
CA ALA A 168 23.27 0.69 -2.49
C ALA A 168 23.75 -0.68 -3.00
N CYS A 169 23.20 -1.16 -4.12
CA CYS A 169 23.81 -2.28 -4.82
C CYS A 169 25.21 -1.86 -5.24
N GLU A 170 26.23 -2.63 -4.85
CA GLU A 170 27.55 -2.49 -5.45
C GLU A 170 27.39 -2.73 -6.95
N ALA A 171 27.87 -1.79 -7.76
CA ALA A 171 27.92 -1.99 -9.20
C ALA A 171 28.83 -3.21 -9.43
N SER A 172 28.26 -4.31 -9.91
CA SER A 172 29.03 -5.42 -10.44
C SER A 172 29.83 -4.88 -11.63
N GLY A 173 31.13 -4.68 -11.42
CA GLY A 173 32.11 -4.31 -12.45
C GLY A 173 32.31 -5.40 -13.48
#